data_AF-T0GKA8-F1
#
_entry.id   AF-T0GKA8-F1
#
_cell.length_a   1.000
_cell.length_b   1.000
_cell.length_c   1.000
_cell.angle_alpha   90.00
_cell.angle_beta   90.00
_cell.angle_gamma   90.00
#
_symmetry.space_group_name_H-M   'P 1'
#
loop_
_entity.id
_entity.type
_entity.pdbx_description
1 polymer ?
#
loop_
_entity_poly.entity_id
_entity_poly.type
_entity_poly.pdbx_seq_one_letter_code
_entity_poly.pdbx_strand_id
1 'polypeptide(L)'
;MAPVSDSAIRPPKKAGNPPEIGRKRAETTGKGSSAMPFTSLLVPTYKQMLQALSRWLDKAQAEIPEKGEALLSSRLAPDMFPLATQIRFACVQAIEGVHRLKGEELPALVNTLLEEGRNAGERPGSFAEAKARIDETVALLDGLSPTALDVDPDQPIAHELPAGIIFDLTAEQYARDWTLPQFYFHVMIAYAILRSEGVSLGKPDYVAHMFPYLRPGTMPEN
;
A
#
# COMPACT_ATOMS: atom_id res chain seq x y z
N MET A 1 28.29 -33.80 -25.63
CA MET A 1 29.07 -32.72 -26.24
C MET A 1 28.77 -32.70 -27.73
N ALA A 2 27.95 -31.77 -28.19
CA ALA A 2 27.73 -31.41 -29.60
C ALA A 2 27.30 -29.93 -29.60
N PRO A 3 27.87 -29.06 -30.46
CA PRO A 3 27.83 -27.62 -30.29
C PRO A 3 26.58 -27.01 -30.93
N VAL A 4 26.01 -25.98 -30.28
CA VAL A 4 24.99 -25.11 -30.88
C VAL A 4 25.69 -23.89 -31.46
N SER A 5 25.33 -23.59 -32.71
CA SER A 5 25.88 -22.58 -33.60
C SER A 5 25.74 -21.15 -33.08
N ASP A 6 26.82 -20.40 -33.28
CA ASP A 6 26.91 -18.96 -33.11
C ASP A 6 26.17 -18.24 -34.26
N SER A 7 25.12 -17.48 -33.94
CA SER A 7 24.52 -16.53 -34.88
C SER A 7 24.42 -15.15 -34.24
N ALA A 8 25.42 -14.34 -34.58
CA ALA A 8 25.46 -12.88 -34.61
C ALA A 8 24.13 -12.14 -34.32
N ILE A 9 24.02 -11.59 -33.11
CA ILE A 9 23.03 -10.55 -32.79
C ILE A 9 23.66 -9.19 -33.12
N ARG A 10 23.14 -8.53 -34.16
CA ARG A 10 23.45 -7.13 -34.49
C ARG A 10 22.99 -6.18 -33.37
N PRO A 11 23.69 -5.05 -33.14
CA PRO A 11 23.22 -4.04 -32.19
C PRO A 11 21.93 -3.39 -32.69
N PRO A 12 21.00 -3.01 -31.79
CA PRO A 12 19.75 -2.37 -32.19
C PRO A 12 20.01 -0.96 -32.74
N LYS A 13 19.30 -0.61 -33.81
CA LYS A 13 19.30 0.73 -34.43
C LYS A 13 18.76 1.76 -33.44
N LYS A 14 19.38 2.95 -33.38
CA LYS A 14 18.88 4.12 -32.63
C LYS A 14 17.44 4.41 -33.04
N ALA A 15 16.52 4.41 -32.07
CA ALA A 15 15.16 4.88 -32.26
C ALA A 15 15.18 6.40 -32.53
N GLY A 16 14.50 6.84 -33.59
CA GLY A 16 14.32 8.27 -33.88
C GLY A 16 13.39 8.92 -32.85
N ASN A 17 13.52 10.23 -32.67
CA ASN A 17 12.66 11.00 -31.77
C ASN A 17 11.17 10.85 -32.15
N PRO A 18 10.27 10.71 -31.18
CA PRO A 18 8.84 10.74 -31.42
C PRO A 18 8.38 12.15 -31.86
N PRO A 19 7.28 12.26 -32.63
CA PRO A 19 6.79 13.54 -33.11
C PRO A 19 6.20 14.40 -31.98
N GLU A 20 6.44 15.72 -32.04
CA GLU A 20 5.79 16.71 -31.16
C GLU A 20 4.29 16.73 -31.41
N ILE A 21 3.51 16.34 -30.40
CA ILE A 21 2.06 16.50 -30.39
C ILE A 21 1.75 17.90 -29.87
N GLY A 22 1.40 18.81 -30.79
CA GLY A 22 0.97 20.17 -30.47
C GLY A 22 -0.26 20.17 -29.56
N ARG A 23 -0.10 20.64 -28.31
CA ARG A 23 -1.21 20.89 -27.39
C ARG A 23 -1.91 22.20 -27.79
N LYS A 24 -3.09 22.12 -28.39
CA LYS A 24 -4.05 23.23 -28.34
C LYS A 24 -4.70 23.23 -26.96
N ARG A 25 -4.38 24.22 -26.13
CA ARG A 25 -5.12 24.50 -24.88
C ARG A 25 -6.54 24.93 -25.24
N ALA A 26 -7.52 24.17 -24.80
CA ALA A 26 -8.87 24.68 -24.62
C ALA A 26 -8.91 25.38 -23.26
N GLU A 27 -9.12 26.69 -23.25
CA GLU A 27 -9.48 27.42 -22.04
C GLU A 27 -10.93 27.06 -21.70
N THR A 28 -11.11 26.22 -20.69
CA THR A 28 -12.39 26.05 -20.01
C THR A 28 -12.32 26.76 -18.66
N THR A 29 -12.95 27.92 -18.59
CA THR A 29 -13.36 28.60 -17.37
C THR A 29 -14.42 27.77 -16.64
N GLY A 30 -13.97 26.77 -15.89
CA GLY A 30 -14.79 25.92 -15.03
C GLY A 30 -14.72 26.37 -13.57
N LYS A 31 -15.88 26.74 -13.02
CA LYS A 31 -16.11 26.97 -11.58
C LYS A 31 -15.57 25.76 -10.81
N GLY A 32 -14.49 25.95 -10.04
CA GLY A 32 -13.70 24.89 -9.44
C GLY A 32 -14.55 23.92 -8.61
N SER A 33 -14.71 22.70 -9.12
CA SER A 33 -14.92 21.54 -8.26
C SER A 33 -13.62 21.39 -7.48
N SER A 34 -13.61 21.76 -6.20
CA SER A 34 -12.45 21.51 -5.34
C SER A 34 -12.29 20.00 -5.25
N ALA A 35 -11.37 19.43 -6.03
CA ALA A 35 -10.94 18.06 -5.84
C ALA A 35 -10.54 17.89 -4.36
N MET A 36 -10.90 16.74 -3.77
CA MET A 36 -10.56 16.49 -2.37
C MET A 36 -9.02 16.47 -2.24
N PRO A 37 -8.43 17.26 -1.32
CA PRO A 37 -6.98 17.29 -1.17
C PRO A 37 -6.43 15.91 -0.84
N PHE A 38 -5.37 15.47 -1.53
CA PHE A 38 -4.81 14.12 -1.36
C PHE A 38 -4.38 13.84 0.08
N THR A 39 -3.91 14.85 0.81
CA THR A 39 -3.53 14.68 2.23
C THR A 39 -4.73 14.24 3.05
N SER A 40 -5.88 14.91 2.86
CA SER A 40 -7.13 14.61 3.57
C SER A 40 -7.76 13.27 3.17
N LEU A 41 -7.46 12.79 1.96
CA LEU A 41 -7.96 11.52 1.44
C LEU A 41 -7.10 10.34 1.92
N LEU A 42 -5.78 10.42 1.78
CA LEU A 42 -4.87 9.29 1.92
C LEU A 42 -4.38 9.11 3.36
N VAL A 43 -3.99 10.19 4.05
CA VAL A 43 -3.38 10.09 5.38
C VAL A 43 -4.34 9.48 6.41
N PRO A 44 -5.62 9.93 6.53
CA PRO A 44 -6.57 9.28 7.43
C PRO A 44 -6.85 7.83 7.03
N THR A 45 -7.00 7.55 5.73
CA THR A 45 -7.21 6.20 5.19
C THR A 45 -6.12 5.23 5.64
N TYR A 46 -4.85 5.59 5.43
CA TYR A 46 -3.73 4.74 5.81
C TYR A 46 -3.65 4.54 7.32
N LYS A 47 -3.70 5.63 8.10
CA LYS A 47 -3.59 5.55 9.56
C LYS A 47 -4.68 4.70 10.18
N GLN A 48 -5.94 4.92 9.79
CA GLN A 48 -7.08 4.20 10.36
C GLN A 48 -6.97 2.69 10.13
N MET A 49 -6.58 2.28 8.91
CA MET A 49 -6.47 0.87 8.56
C MET A 49 -5.22 0.20 9.13
N LEU A 50 -4.08 0.90 9.18
CA LEU A 50 -2.86 0.41 9.84
C LEU A 50 -3.08 0.22 11.34
N GLN A 51 -3.72 1.18 12.00
CA GLN A 51 -4.07 1.06 13.41
C GLN A 51 -5.11 -0.05 13.66
N ALA A 52 -6.05 -0.26 12.73
CA ALA A 52 -6.97 -1.39 12.80
C ALA A 52 -6.22 -2.72 12.69
N LEU A 53 -5.30 -2.84 11.73
CA LEU A 53 -4.44 -4.01 11.56
C LEU A 53 -3.64 -4.31 12.84
N SER A 54 -3.03 -3.30 13.47
CA SER A 54 -2.34 -3.45 14.76
C SER A 54 -3.25 -4.02 15.85
N ARG A 55 -4.49 -3.50 15.97
CA ARG A 55 -5.50 -4.04 16.91
C ARG A 55 -5.94 -5.46 16.57
N TRP A 56 -5.99 -5.83 15.30
CA TRP A 56 -6.32 -7.21 14.92
C TRP A 56 -5.22 -8.19 15.33
N LEU A 57 -3.95 -7.77 15.30
CA LEU A 57 -2.84 -8.57 15.84
C LEU A 57 -2.97 -8.75 17.36
N ASP A 58 -3.33 -7.70 18.10
CA ASP A 58 -3.60 -7.82 19.54
C ASP A 58 -4.75 -8.80 19.82
N LYS A 59 -5.82 -8.71 19.03
CA LYS A 59 -6.96 -9.62 19.13
C LYS A 59 -6.55 -11.07 18.85
N ALA A 60 -5.71 -11.30 17.83
CA ALA A 60 -5.18 -12.62 17.53
C ALA A 60 -4.33 -13.17 18.68
N GLN A 61 -3.43 -12.37 19.26
CA GLN A 61 -2.61 -12.78 20.40
C GLN A 61 -3.46 -13.13 21.64
N ALA A 62 -4.60 -12.45 21.84
CA ALA A 62 -5.50 -12.71 22.95
C ALA A 62 -6.39 -13.95 22.74
N GLU A 63 -6.86 -14.20 21.52
CA GLU A 63 -7.87 -15.24 21.24
C GLU A 63 -7.28 -16.60 20.87
N ILE A 64 -6.12 -16.61 20.21
CA ILE A 64 -5.44 -17.83 19.74
C ILE A 64 -3.95 -17.83 20.15
N PRO A 65 -3.62 -17.61 21.44
CA PRO A 65 -2.24 -17.51 21.91
C PRO A 65 -1.40 -18.75 21.58
N GLU A 66 -2.03 -19.92 21.43
CA GLU A 66 -1.38 -21.19 21.08
C GLU A 66 -0.80 -21.21 19.66
N LYS A 67 -1.34 -20.42 18.72
CA LYS A 67 -0.71 -20.27 17.40
C LYS A 67 0.56 -19.43 17.47
N GLY A 68 0.60 -18.46 18.39
CA GLY A 68 1.74 -17.57 18.57
C GLY A 68 2.25 -17.01 17.24
N GLU A 69 3.58 -16.94 17.11
CA GLU A 69 4.23 -16.38 15.91
C GLU A 69 4.05 -17.22 14.65
N ALA A 70 3.62 -18.48 14.75
CA ALA A 70 3.33 -19.30 13.56
C ALA A 70 2.21 -18.70 12.70
N LEU A 71 1.34 -17.87 13.30
CA LEU A 71 0.29 -17.15 12.57
C LEU A 71 0.87 -16.24 11.47
N LEU A 72 2.04 -15.64 11.70
CA LEU A 72 2.67 -14.74 10.74
C LEU A 72 3.10 -15.42 9.43
N SER A 73 3.28 -16.74 9.45
CA SER A 73 3.58 -17.57 8.27
C SER A 73 2.34 -18.06 7.51
N SER A 74 1.13 -17.80 8.04
CA SER A 74 -0.13 -18.25 7.46
C SER A 74 -0.45 -17.51 6.17
N ARG A 75 -1.09 -18.20 5.22
CA ARG A 75 -1.42 -17.69 3.87
C ARG A 75 -2.73 -18.28 3.37
N LEU A 76 -3.44 -17.56 2.50
CA LEU A 76 -4.73 -18.03 1.94
C LEU A 76 -4.58 -19.10 0.84
N ALA A 77 -3.49 -19.04 0.09
CA ALA A 77 -3.17 -20.01 -0.96
C ALA A 77 -1.65 -20.27 -0.99
N PRO A 78 -1.20 -21.43 -1.51
CA PRO A 78 0.21 -21.82 -1.47
C PRO A 78 1.18 -20.81 -2.13
N ASP A 79 0.72 -20.15 -3.19
CA ASP A 79 1.47 -19.15 -3.97
C ASP A 79 1.29 -17.71 -3.46
N MET A 80 0.42 -17.49 -2.47
CA MET A 80 0.25 -16.18 -1.86
C MET A 80 1.30 -15.92 -0.78
N PHE A 81 1.64 -14.65 -0.65
CA PHE A 81 2.48 -14.17 0.44
C PHE A 81 1.78 -14.32 1.80
N PRO A 82 2.54 -14.66 2.87
CA PRO A 82 2.01 -14.87 4.21
C PRO A 82 1.61 -13.56 4.91
N LEU A 83 0.93 -13.67 6.05
CA LEU A 83 0.45 -12.55 6.87
C LEU A 83 1.54 -11.50 7.13
N ALA A 84 2.74 -11.92 7.53
CA ALA A 84 3.86 -11.01 7.79
C ALA A 84 4.17 -10.12 6.56
N THR A 85 4.23 -10.70 5.36
CA THR A 85 4.44 -9.94 4.13
C THR A 85 3.31 -8.94 3.88
N GLN A 86 2.06 -9.35 4.07
CA GLN A 86 0.90 -8.46 3.84
C GLN A 86 0.96 -7.23 4.75
N ILE A 87 1.36 -7.41 6.01
CA ILE A 87 1.56 -6.29 6.95
C ILE A 87 2.65 -5.35 6.44
N ARG A 88 3.82 -5.89 6.07
CA ARG A 88 4.93 -5.07 5.55
C ARG A 88 4.57 -4.33 4.27
N PHE A 89 3.87 -4.99 3.36
CA PHE A 89 3.50 -4.38 2.08
C PHE A 89 2.39 -3.34 2.25
N ALA A 90 1.48 -3.49 3.22
CA ALA A 90 0.56 -2.40 3.59
C ALA A 90 1.32 -1.15 4.06
N CYS A 91 2.36 -1.32 4.91
CA CYS A 91 3.24 -0.22 5.30
C CYS A 91 3.99 0.40 4.11
N VAL A 92 4.57 -0.44 3.22
CA VAL A 92 5.25 0.02 2.00
C VAL A 92 4.31 0.89 1.16
N GLN A 93 3.07 0.44 0.90
CA GLN A 93 2.15 1.20 0.05
C GLN A 93 1.79 2.57 0.64
N ALA A 94 1.65 2.67 1.97
CA ALA A 94 1.42 3.96 2.62
C ALA A 94 2.61 4.91 2.48
N ILE A 95 3.84 4.41 2.71
CA ILE A 95 5.08 5.21 2.63
C ILE A 95 5.36 5.62 1.18
N GLU A 96 5.26 4.67 0.25
CA GLU A 96 5.45 4.93 -1.18
C GLU A 96 4.41 5.91 -1.73
N GLY A 97 3.15 5.80 -1.29
CA GLY A 97 2.09 6.74 -1.63
C GLY A 97 2.48 8.19 -1.30
N VAL A 98 2.99 8.41 -0.10
CA VAL A 98 3.48 9.72 0.37
C VAL A 98 4.63 10.24 -0.49
N HIS A 99 5.69 9.45 -0.67
CA HIS A 99 6.91 9.94 -1.30
C HIS A 99 6.74 10.15 -2.80
N ARG A 100 6.02 9.26 -3.50
CA ARG A 100 5.78 9.41 -4.94
C ARG A 100 4.91 10.61 -5.26
N LEU A 101 3.88 10.91 -4.44
CA LEU A 101 3.08 12.13 -4.61
C LEU A 101 3.91 13.39 -4.40
N LYS A 102 4.83 13.37 -3.44
CA LYS A 102 5.75 14.49 -3.17
C LYS A 102 6.90 14.60 -4.19
N GLY A 103 7.08 13.60 -5.07
CA GLY A 103 8.24 13.54 -5.97
C GLY A 103 9.57 13.37 -5.22
N GLU A 104 9.55 12.71 -4.07
CA GLU A 104 10.72 12.48 -3.21
C GLU A 104 11.27 11.07 -3.37
N GLU A 105 12.57 10.92 -3.13
CA GLU A 105 13.23 9.62 -3.05
C GLU A 105 12.61 8.74 -1.94
N LEU A 106 12.52 7.43 -2.20
CA LEU A 106 11.99 6.49 -1.21
C LEU A 106 12.98 6.37 -0.04
N PRO A 107 12.49 6.42 1.21
CA PRO A 107 13.37 6.28 2.37
C PRO A 107 13.89 4.85 2.46
N ALA A 108 15.06 4.67 3.08
CA ALA A 108 15.68 3.34 3.26
C ALA A 108 14.73 2.31 3.93
N LEU A 109 13.81 2.80 4.77
CA LEU A 109 12.77 1.97 5.40
C LEU A 109 11.93 1.17 4.38
N VAL A 110 11.65 1.72 3.19
CA VAL A 110 10.90 0.98 2.15
C VAL A 110 11.67 -0.27 1.72
N ASN A 111 12.97 -0.16 1.49
CA ASN A 111 13.80 -1.31 1.14
C ASN A 111 13.84 -2.34 2.27
N THR A 112 13.99 -1.89 3.52
CA THR A 112 13.92 -2.78 4.69
C THR A 112 12.60 -3.55 4.75
N LEU A 113 11.45 -2.87 4.59
CA LEU A 113 10.13 -3.51 4.61
C LEU A 113 9.93 -4.48 3.44
N LEU A 114 10.43 -4.14 2.25
CA LEU A 114 10.37 -5.02 1.08
C LEU A 114 11.22 -6.28 1.28
N GLU A 115 12.42 -6.13 1.84
CA GLU A 115 13.30 -7.26 2.16
C GLU A 115 12.68 -8.15 3.25
N GLU A 116 12.21 -7.57 4.36
CA GLU A 116 11.48 -8.32 5.39
C GLU A 116 10.27 -9.06 4.80
N GLY A 117 9.44 -8.35 4.03
CA GLY A 117 8.23 -8.91 3.44
C GLY A 117 8.51 -10.05 2.47
N ARG A 118 9.51 -9.92 1.59
CA ARG A 118 9.89 -10.98 0.63
C ARG A 118 10.49 -12.20 1.32
N ASN A 119 11.20 -12.01 2.44
CA ASN A 119 11.82 -13.08 3.22
C ASN A 119 10.89 -13.71 4.28
N ALA A 120 9.70 -13.14 4.49
CA ALA A 120 8.81 -13.55 5.58
C ALA A 120 8.29 -15.00 5.47
N GLY A 121 8.41 -15.65 4.30
CA GLY A 121 8.13 -17.08 4.16
C GLY A 121 9.08 -17.96 4.98
N GLU A 122 10.33 -17.52 5.16
CA GLU A 122 11.35 -18.23 5.95
C GLU A 122 11.55 -17.56 7.32
N ARG A 123 11.45 -16.23 7.37
CA ARG A 123 11.73 -15.39 8.54
C ARG A 123 10.56 -14.42 8.77
N PRO A 124 9.40 -14.90 9.26
CA PRO A 124 8.19 -14.08 9.43
C PRO A 124 8.32 -13.00 10.51
N GLY A 125 9.31 -13.13 11.41
CA GLY A 125 9.51 -12.24 12.55
C GLY A 125 8.52 -12.53 13.69
N SER A 126 8.24 -11.50 14.46
CA SER A 126 7.34 -11.52 15.62
C SER A 126 6.21 -10.50 15.52
N PHE A 127 5.14 -10.68 16.31
CA PHE A 127 4.05 -9.71 16.42
C PHE A 127 4.55 -8.34 16.87
N ALA A 128 5.52 -8.31 17.80
CA ALA A 128 6.12 -7.06 18.27
C ALA A 128 6.82 -6.32 17.14
N GLU A 129 7.62 -7.00 16.32
CA GLU A 129 8.26 -6.41 15.14
C GLU A 129 7.22 -5.98 14.10
N ALA A 130 6.14 -6.74 13.92
CA ALA A 130 5.08 -6.37 13.00
C ALA A 130 4.33 -5.11 13.42
N LYS A 131 4.01 -4.99 14.70
CA LYS A 131 3.42 -3.78 15.27
C LYS A 131 4.39 -2.60 15.22
N ALA A 132 5.69 -2.82 15.47
CA ALA A 132 6.70 -1.77 15.34
C ALA A 132 6.74 -1.18 13.92
N ARG A 133 6.69 -2.01 12.87
CA ARG A 133 6.63 -1.50 11.48
C ARG A 133 5.35 -0.71 11.17
N ILE A 134 4.23 -1.11 11.76
CA ILE A 134 2.98 -0.35 11.68
C ILE A 134 3.15 1.01 12.39
N ASP A 135 3.68 1.02 13.60
CA ASP A 135 3.84 2.22 14.42
C ASP A 135 4.83 3.21 13.79
N GLU A 136 5.95 2.74 13.26
CA GLU A 136 6.91 3.55 12.48
C GLU A 136 6.23 4.21 11.27
N THR A 137 5.37 3.48 10.57
CA THR A 137 4.64 3.99 9.40
C THR A 137 3.61 5.03 9.82
N VAL A 138 2.86 4.78 10.90
CA VAL A 138 1.90 5.73 11.46
C VAL A 138 2.60 7.01 11.95
N ALA A 139 3.75 6.89 12.61
CA ALA A 139 4.55 8.02 13.05
C ALA A 139 5.04 8.89 11.88
N LEU A 140 5.45 8.27 10.76
CA LEU A 140 5.79 8.99 9.54
C LEU A 140 4.59 9.79 9.01
N LEU A 141 3.40 9.17 8.98
CA LEU A 141 2.17 9.82 8.55
C LEU A 141 1.74 10.96 9.49
N ASP A 142 1.95 10.80 10.80
CA ASP A 142 1.70 11.83 11.81
C ASP A 142 2.64 13.04 11.68
N GLY A 143 3.83 12.85 11.14
CA GLY A 143 4.81 13.91 10.92
C GLY A 143 4.54 14.79 9.69
N LEU A 144 3.53 14.46 8.87
CA LEU A 144 3.19 15.22 7.68
C LEU A 144 2.46 16.52 8.02
N SER A 145 2.74 17.58 7.26
CA SER A 145 1.93 18.80 7.33
C SER A 145 0.51 18.54 6.79
N PRO A 146 -0.50 19.35 7.19
CA PRO A 146 -1.90 19.15 6.77
C PRO A 146 -2.14 19.19 5.26
N THR A 147 -1.17 19.70 4.48
CA THR A 147 -1.23 19.82 3.03
C THR A 147 -0.04 19.13 2.34
N ALA A 148 0.64 18.21 3.02
CA ALA A 148 1.91 17.64 2.57
C ALA A 148 1.83 16.91 1.22
N LEU A 149 0.66 16.39 0.87
CA LEU A 149 0.41 15.64 -0.37
C LEU A 149 -0.43 16.43 -1.37
N ASP A 150 -0.79 17.67 -1.09
CA ASP A 150 -1.73 18.47 -1.90
C ASP A 150 -1.04 19.08 -3.13
N VAL A 151 -0.42 18.20 -3.93
CA VAL A 151 0.18 18.51 -5.22
C VAL A 151 -0.90 18.71 -6.29
N ASP A 152 -0.49 19.26 -7.44
CA ASP A 152 -1.37 19.37 -8.61
C ASP A 152 -1.90 17.98 -9.01
N PRO A 153 -3.22 17.75 -9.08
CA PRO A 153 -3.79 16.48 -9.52
C PRO A 153 -3.30 16.00 -10.90
N ASP A 154 -2.91 16.93 -11.78
CA ASP A 154 -2.37 16.66 -13.11
C ASP A 154 -0.85 16.49 -13.13
N GLN A 155 -0.16 16.56 -11.97
CA GLN A 155 1.28 16.36 -11.87
C GLN A 155 1.65 14.97 -12.43
N PRO A 156 2.61 14.88 -13.38
CA PRO A 156 3.03 13.60 -13.93
C PRO A 156 3.84 12.81 -12.90
N ILE A 157 3.56 11.51 -12.82
CA ILE A 157 4.29 10.52 -12.02
C ILE A 157 4.68 9.37 -12.95
N ALA A 158 5.98 9.18 -13.13
CA ALA A 158 6.54 7.97 -13.74
C ALA A 158 6.63 6.89 -12.66
N HIS A 159 5.63 6.00 -12.61
CA HIS A 159 5.59 4.93 -11.64
C HIS A 159 6.39 3.72 -12.13
N GLU A 160 7.65 3.66 -11.72
CA GLU A 160 8.58 2.58 -12.07
C GLU A 160 8.39 1.36 -11.17
N LEU A 161 8.32 0.19 -11.81
CA LEU A 161 8.18 -1.12 -11.19
C LEU A 161 9.36 -2.03 -11.55
N PRO A 162 9.55 -3.14 -10.81
CA PRO A 162 10.54 -4.14 -11.17
C PRO A 162 10.42 -4.63 -12.62
N ALA A 163 11.53 -5.12 -13.16
CA ALA A 163 11.66 -5.58 -14.56
C ALA A 163 11.46 -4.49 -15.63
N GLY A 164 11.55 -3.22 -15.27
CA GLY A 164 11.54 -2.09 -16.21
C GLY A 164 10.15 -1.70 -16.70
N ILE A 165 9.09 -2.13 -16.00
CA ILE A 165 7.73 -1.68 -16.27
C ILE A 165 7.58 -0.26 -15.72
N ILE A 166 7.03 0.65 -16.53
CA ILE A 166 6.79 2.04 -16.14
C ILE A 166 5.35 2.40 -16.53
N PHE A 167 4.61 2.98 -15.59
CA PHE A 167 3.30 3.58 -15.85
C PHE A 167 3.40 5.09 -15.77
N ASP A 168 2.99 5.79 -16.83
CA ASP A 168 2.82 7.24 -16.82
C ASP A 168 1.43 7.59 -16.30
N LEU A 169 1.36 8.16 -15.10
CA LEU A 169 0.12 8.49 -14.40
C LEU A 169 0.10 9.97 -14.03
N THR A 170 -1.09 10.55 -13.89
CA THR A 170 -1.24 11.78 -13.09
C THR A 170 -1.22 11.46 -11.59
N ALA A 171 -1.00 12.47 -10.75
CA ALA A 171 -1.10 12.31 -9.29
C ALA A 171 -2.47 11.76 -8.85
N GLU A 172 -3.55 12.23 -9.48
CA GLU A 172 -4.90 11.69 -9.23
C GLU A 172 -5.03 10.22 -9.63
N GLN A 173 -4.53 9.83 -10.80
CA GLN A 173 -4.55 8.44 -11.26
C GLN A 173 -3.69 7.55 -10.37
N TYR A 174 -2.51 8.00 -9.96
CA TYR A 174 -1.67 7.28 -9.00
C TYR A 174 -2.38 7.10 -7.66
N ALA A 175 -3.03 8.15 -7.14
CA ALA A 175 -3.79 8.10 -5.89
C ALA A 175 -4.95 7.09 -5.96
N ARG A 176 -5.80 7.21 -6.99
CA ARG A 176 -7.03 6.43 -7.15
C ARG A 176 -6.81 5.01 -7.65
N ASP A 177 -5.98 4.85 -8.68
CA ASP A 177 -5.88 3.61 -9.46
C ASP A 177 -4.70 2.74 -9.02
N TRP A 178 -3.72 3.31 -8.30
CA TRP A 178 -2.54 2.57 -7.83
C TRP A 178 -2.49 2.43 -6.31
N THR A 179 -2.18 3.52 -5.59
CA THR A 179 -1.78 3.43 -4.17
C THR A 179 -2.93 2.99 -3.26
N LEU A 180 -4.16 3.48 -3.48
CA LEU A 180 -5.34 3.06 -2.70
C LEU A 180 -5.69 1.57 -2.92
N PRO A 181 -5.85 1.06 -4.16
CA PRO A 181 -6.11 -0.36 -4.41
C PRO A 181 -5.02 -1.27 -3.84
N GLN A 182 -3.74 -0.93 -4.05
CA GLN A 182 -2.63 -1.72 -3.56
C GLN A 182 -2.61 -1.79 -2.02
N PHE A 183 -2.82 -0.65 -1.35
CA PHE A 183 -2.89 -0.61 0.11
C PHE A 183 -4.04 -1.47 0.65
N TYR A 184 -5.26 -1.27 0.14
CA TYR A 184 -6.42 -2.02 0.61
C TYR A 184 -6.33 -3.51 0.28
N PHE A 185 -5.70 -3.89 -0.83
CA PHE A 185 -5.45 -5.29 -1.15
C PHE A 185 -4.68 -5.97 -0.01
N HIS A 186 -3.52 -5.43 0.38
CA HIS A 186 -2.72 -6.01 1.45
C HIS A 186 -3.44 -6.04 2.80
N VAL A 187 -4.14 -4.96 3.16
CA VAL A 187 -4.93 -4.90 4.40
C VAL A 187 -6.04 -5.95 4.41
N MET A 188 -6.76 -6.12 3.30
CA MET A 188 -7.84 -7.10 3.19
C MET A 188 -7.33 -8.55 3.20
N ILE A 189 -6.19 -8.82 2.56
CA ILE A 189 -5.59 -10.16 2.65
C ILE A 189 -5.12 -10.45 4.08
N ALA A 190 -4.52 -9.49 4.79
CA ALA A 190 -4.16 -9.66 6.20
C ALA A 190 -5.39 -9.94 7.08
N TYR A 191 -6.48 -9.18 6.91
CA TYR A 191 -7.77 -9.44 7.56
C TYR A 191 -8.27 -10.87 7.28
N ALA A 192 -8.27 -11.27 6.02
CA ALA A 192 -8.77 -12.57 5.59
C ALA A 192 -7.94 -13.73 6.15
N ILE A 193 -6.61 -13.61 6.19
CA ILE A 193 -5.73 -14.61 6.81
C ILE A 193 -6.04 -14.74 8.30
N LEU A 194 -6.07 -13.63 9.04
CA LEU A 194 -6.37 -13.67 10.48
C LEU A 194 -7.73 -14.34 10.74
N ARG A 195 -8.75 -14.00 9.94
CA ARG A 195 -10.08 -14.59 10.06
C ARG A 195 -10.11 -16.07 9.68
N SER A 196 -9.40 -16.50 8.63
CA SER A 196 -9.33 -17.92 8.24
C SER A 196 -8.61 -18.77 9.28
N GLU A 197 -7.69 -18.16 10.02
CA GLU A 197 -6.93 -18.80 11.09
C GLU A 197 -7.71 -18.87 12.42
N GLY A 198 -8.93 -18.35 12.48
CA GLY A 198 -9.84 -18.50 13.62
C GLY A 198 -9.96 -17.28 14.54
N VAL A 199 -9.29 -16.16 14.23
CA VAL A 199 -9.49 -14.91 14.97
C VAL A 199 -10.92 -14.42 14.71
N SER A 200 -11.63 -14.01 15.76
CA SER A 200 -13.04 -13.59 15.70
C SER A 200 -13.24 -12.19 15.09
N LEU A 201 -12.57 -11.91 13.97
CA LEU A 201 -12.71 -10.66 13.23
C LEU A 201 -14.05 -10.62 12.49
N GLY A 202 -14.77 -9.52 12.66
CA GLY A 202 -16.01 -9.17 11.98
C GLY A 202 -15.87 -7.93 11.09
N LYS A 203 -16.95 -7.58 10.38
CA LYS A 203 -17.02 -6.29 9.67
C LYS A 203 -16.86 -5.09 10.63
N PRO A 204 -17.42 -5.10 11.86
CA PRO A 204 -17.15 -4.09 12.89
C PRO A 204 -15.66 -3.82 13.15
N ASP A 205 -14.82 -4.86 13.21
CA ASP A 205 -13.38 -4.70 13.41
C ASP A 205 -12.71 -4.02 12.20
N TYR A 206 -13.18 -4.33 10.98
CA TYR A 206 -12.67 -3.73 9.75
C TYR A 206 -13.04 -2.25 9.62
N VAL A 207 -14.30 -1.88 9.91
CA VAL A 207 -14.79 -0.49 9.84
C VAL A 207 -14.74 0.24 11.18
N ALA A 208 -13.85 -0.15 12.10
CA ALA A 208 -13.82 0.43 13.44
C ALA A 208 -13.70 1.96 13.46
N HIS A 209 -13.04 2.54 12.44
CA HIS A 209 -12.91 3.99 12.24
C HIS A 209 -14.23 4.70 11.91
N MET A 210 -15.29 3.98 11.56
CA MET A 210 -16.62 4.53 11.27
C MET A 210 -17.47 4.77 12.53
N PHE A 211 -17.15 4.10 13.65
CA PHE A 211 -17.96 4.20 14.87
C PHE A 211 -18.09 5.62 15.46
N PRO A 212 -17.07 6.50 15.39
CA PRO A 212 -17.23 7.91 15.78
C PRO A 212 -18.29 8.68 14.98
N TYR A 213 -18.66 8.22 13.79
CA TYR A 213 -19.68 8.83 12.93
C TYR A 213 -21.06 8.17 13.09
N LEU A 214 -21.17 7.15 13.93
CA LEU A 214 -22.44 6.48 14.15
C LEU A 214 -23.42 7.42 14.83
N ARG A 215 -24.65 7.49 14.29
CA ARG A 215 -25.72 8.27 14.89
C ARG A 215 -26.04 7.69 16.30
N PRO A 216 -26.06 8.51 17.36
CA PRO A 216 -26.46 8.05 18.68
C PRO A 216 -27.82 7.34 18.66
N GLY A 217 -27.90 6.19 19.32
CA GLY A 217 -29.13 5.39 19.42
C GLY A 217 -29.45 4.49 18.22
N THR A 218 -28.57 4.36 17.21
CA THR A 218 -28.77 3.45 16.07
C THR A 218 -27.95 2.17 16.13
N MET A 219 -27.20 1.91 17.21
CA MET A 219 -26.59 0.59 17.42
C MET A 219 -27.71 -0.44 17.64
N PRO A 220 -27.67 -1.62 17.00
CA PRO A 220 -28.54 -2.72 17.36
C PRO A 220 -28.36 -3.06 18.85
N GLU A 221 -29.48 -3.23 19.56
CA GLU A 221 -29.47 -3.89 20.86
C GLU A 221 -29.22 -5.38 20.60
N ASN A 222 -28.19 -5.93 21.25
CA ASN A 222 -27.87 -7.36 21.17
C ASN A 222 -28.88 -8.19 21.98
#